data_AF-A0A3B8Y0M8-F1
#
_entry.id   AF-A0A3B8Y0M8-F1
#
_cell.length_a   1.000
_cell.length_b   1.000
_cell.length_c   1.000
_cell.angle_alpha   90.00
_cell.angle_beta   90.00
_cell.angle_gamma   90.00
#
_symmetry.space_group_name_H-M   'P 1'
#
loop_
_entity.id
_entity.type
_entity.pdbx_description
1 polymer ?
#
loop_
_entity_poly.entity_id
_entity_poly.type
_entity_poly.pdbx_seq_one_letter_code
_entity_poly.pdbx_strand_id
1 'polypeptide(L)'
;MTISAQIGLSPDLLIKLFPFHFVVNRQLEIVQFGKLLPKVCLEIQRGNILTDHLEILRPQIPTDFEIIQKRIERTRCLFLIKCLSKSIQLKGEMIYLEESDNLLFVGVPWITELEALKPLGLKLNDFSVHDPICDYLLILQNKVTLLNELEQTNKILETKLEELRIAEKNYRGIFENALEGIFQATPDGRF
;
A
#
# COMPACT_ATOMS: atom_id res chain seq x y z
N MET A 1 -36.58 16.91 -28.44
CA MET A 1 -36.89 16.92 -26.99
C MET A 1 -36.35 15.60 -26.45
N THR A 2 -35.33 15.53 -25.60
CA THR A 2 -34.91 16.42 -24.52
C THR A 2 -33.38 16.33 -24.48
N ILE A 3 -32.68 17.43 -24.75
CA ILE A 3 -31.24 17.50 -24.45
C ILE A 3 -31.18 17.50 -22.93
N SER A 4 -30.96 16.34 -22.32
CA SER A 4 -30.61 16.29 -20.91
C SER A 4 -29.43 17.23 -20.76
N ALA A 5 -29.50 18.19 -19.83
CA ALA A 5 -28.32 18.95 -19.45
C ALA A 5 -27.23 17.93 -19.15
N GLN A 6 -26.24 17.80 -20.04
CA GLN A 6 -25.10 16.92 -19.83
C GLN A 6 -24.34 17.56 -18.68
N ILE A 7 -24.52 17.02 -17.48
CA ILE A 7 -23.81 17.47 -16.30
C ILE A 7 -22.36 17.00 -16.47
N GLY A 8 -21.51 17.86 -16.99
CA GLY A 8 -20.06 17.67 -17.03
C GLY A 8 -19.40 18.03 -15.70
N LEU A 9 -18.20 17.52 -15.45
CA LEU A 9 -17.37 17.95 -14.33
C LEU A 9 -16.66 19.25 -14.70
N SER A 10 -16.83 20.31 -13.90
CA SER A 10 -15.98 21.49 -14.03
C SER A 10 -14.52 21.16 -13.65
N PRO A 11 -13.52 21.92 -14.13
CA PRO A 11 -12.12 21.70 -13.76
C PRO A 11 -11.89 21.68 -12.24
N ASP A 12 -12.54 22.58 -11.50
CA ASP A 12 -12.45 22.63 -10.04
C ASP A 12 -13.04 21.38 -9.38
N LEU A 13 -14.15 20.88 -9.91
CA LEU A 13 -14.77 19.66 -9.41
C LEU A 13 -13.91 18.43 -9.73
N LEU A 14 -13.26 18.39 -10.90
CA LEU A 14 -12.31 17.34 -11.26
C LEU A 14 -11.10 17.31 -10.31
N ILE A 15 -10.51 18.48 -10.00
CA ILE A 15 -9.42 18.60 -9.02
C ILE A 15 -9.85 18.14 -7.64
N LYS A 16 -11.11 18.40 -7.25
CA LYS A 16 -11.66 17.99 -5.97
C LYS A 16 -11.88 16.49 -5.89
N LEU A 17 -12.42 15.87 -6.94
CA LEU A 17 -12.75 14.44 -6.98
C LEU A 17 -11.51 13.57 -7.16
N PHE A 18 -10.55 14.03 -7.97
CA PHE A 18 -9.35 13.27 -8.33
C PHE A 18 -8.10 14.09 -8.00
N PRO A 19 -7.67 14.12 -6.73
CA PRO A 19 -6.57 14.99 -6.32
C PRO A 19 -5.20 14.59 -6.88
N PHE A 20 -5.06 13.37 -7.42
CA PHE A 20 -3.86 12.83 -8.06
C PHE A 20 -4.08 12.54 -9.56
N HIS A 21 -4.72 13.47 -10.27
CA HIS A 21 -4.86 13.40 -11.73
C HIS A 21 -3.81 14.27 -12.44
N PHE A 22 -3.61 14.05 -13.72
CA PHE A 22 -2.97 15.01 -14.62
C PHE A 22 -3.57 14.92 -16.03
N VAL A 23 -3.44 16.00 -16.78
CA VAL A 23 -3.90 16.11 -18.16
C VAL A 23 -2.71 16.57 -19.00
N VAL A 24 -2.50 15.92 -20.14
CA VAL A 24 -1.47 16.28 -21.11
C VAL A 24 -2.03 16.48 -22.50
N ASN A 25 -1.43 17.40 -23.26
CA ASN A 25 -1.73 17.63 -24.67
C ASN A 25 -0.95 16.66 -25.58
N ARG A 26 -1.10 16.82 -26.89
CA ARG A 26 -0.41 16.01 -27.92
C ARG A 26 1.12 16.02 -27.82
N GLN A 27 1.70 17.08 -27.28
CA GLN A 27 3.14 17.23 -27.08
C GLN A 27 3.60 16.62 -25.75
N LEU A 28 2.69 15.95 -25.01
CA LEU A 28 2.91 15.46 -23.64
C LEU A 28 3.24 16.58 -22.65
N GLU A 29 2.84 17.82 -22.93
CA GLU A 29 2.95 18.91 -21.98
C GLU A 29 1.80 18.85 -20.99
N ILE A 30 2.11 19.03 -19.72
CA ILE A 30 1.14 19.00 -18.63
C ILE A 30 0.30 20.29 -18.69
N VAL A 31 -1.00 20.17 -18.98
CA VAL A 31 -1.92 21.31 -19.03
C VAL A 31 -2.69 21.50 -17.72
N GLN A 32 -2.92 20.41 -16.99
CA GLN A 32 -3.63 20.41 -15.71
C GLN A 32 -3.13 19.28 -14.81
N PHE A 33 -3.19 19.47 -13.50
CA PHE A 33 -2.97 18.40 -12.53
C PHE A 33 -3.73 18.65 -11.23
N GLY A 34 -3.94 17.57 -10.49
CA GLY A 34 -4.62 17.59 -9.20
C GLY A 34 -3.76 18.22 -8.10
N LYS A 35 -4.43 18.87 -7.15
CA LYS A 35 -3.80 19.66 -6.07
C LYS A 35 -2.78 18.89 -5.21
N LEU A 36 -2.85 17.56 -5.18
CA LEU A 36 -1.95 16.72 -4.37
C LEU A 36 -0.83 16.08 -5.19
N LEU A 37 -0.87 16.14 -6.52
CA LEU A 37 0.18 15.60 -7.37
C LEU A 37 1.57 16.19 -7.05
N PRO A 38 1.73 17.51 -6.76
CA PRO A 38 3.03 18.08 -6.38
C PRO A 38 3.63 17.51 -5.09
N LYS A 39 2.83 16.89 -4.22
CA LYS A 39 3.34 16.25 -3.00
C LYS A 39 4.10 14.96 -3.30
N VAL A 40 3.70 14.26 -4.37
CA VAL A 40 4.25 12.96 -4.79
C VAL A 40 5.23 13.07 -5.94
N CYS A 41 5.00 14.02 -6.85
CA CYS A 41 5.86 14.38 -7.97
C CYS A 41 6.32 15.82 -7.78
N LEU A 42 7.51 16.01 -7.20
CA LEU A 42 8.07 17.35 -6.96
C LEU A 42 8.30 18.12 -8.26
N GLU A 43 8.24 19.45 -8.17
CA GLU A 43 8.56 20.41 -9.24
C GLU A 43 7.69 20.30 -10.50
N ILE A 44 6.61 19.52 -10.47
CA ILE A 44 5.66 19.44 -11.58
C ILE A 44 4.93 20.77 -11.77
N GLN A 45 4.98 21.32 -12.97
CA GLN A 45 4.31 22.57 -13.34
C GLN A 45 3.57 22.42 -14.68
N ARG A 46 2.64 23.36 -14.92
CA ARG A 46 1.96 23.44 -16.22
C ARG A 46 2.98 23.83 -17.30
N GLY A 47 2.89 23.21 -18.46
CA GLY A 47 3.81 23.37 -19.58
C GLY A 47 5.09 22.53 -19.48
N ASN A 48 5.34 21.82 -18.38
CA ASN A 48 6.45 20.86 -18.34
C ASN A 48 6.12 19.62 -19.18
N ILE A 49 7.17 18.99 -19.71
CA ILE A 49 7.05 17.74 -20.46
C ILE A 49 6.87 16.58 -19.46
N LEU A 50 5.85 15.75 -19.69
CA LEU A 50 5.49 14.64 -18.81
C LEU A 50 6.66 13.71 -18.51
N THR A 51 7.47 13.39 -19.52
CA THR A 51 8.56 12.42 -19.43
C THR A 51 9.71 12.86 -18.52
N ASP A 52 9.81 14.16 -18.25
CA ASP A 52 10.85 14.70 -17.36
C ASP A 52 10.51 14.44 -15.88
N HIS A 53 9.24 14.18 -15.57
CA HIS A 53 8.75 13.97 -14.21
C HIS A 53 8.24 12.55 -13.96
N LEU A 54 7.77 11.87 -15.00
CA LEU A 54 7.01 10.63 -14.91
C LEU A 54 7.45 9.60 -15.96
N GLU A 55 7.54 8.34 -15.54
CA GLU A 55 7.87 7.21 -16.40
C GLU A 55 6.72 6.18 -16.36
N ILE A 56 6.21 5.78 -17.53
CA ILE A 56 5.20 4.72 -17.63
C ILE A 56 5.89 3.36 -17.51
N LEU A 57 5.68 2.68 -16.38
CA LEU A 57 6.20 1.33 -16.12
C LEU A 57 5.29 0.24 -16.71
N ARG A 58 3.97 0.48 -16.67
CA ARG A 58 2.97 -0.41 -17.24
C ARG A 58 1.86 0.41 -17.92
N PRO A 59 1.38 -0.01 -19.10
CA PRO A 59 1.96 -1.05 -19.96
C PRO A 59 3.37 -0.66 -20.45
N GLN A 60 4.21 -1.64 -20.83
CA GLN A 60 5.55 -1.38 -21.39
C GLN A 60 5.42 -0.90 -22.84
N ILE A 61 5.06 0.37 -23.00
CA ILE A 61 4.93 1.07 -24.26
C ILE A 61 5.79 2.33 -24.23
N PRO A 62 6.26 2.82 -25.38
CA PRO A 62 6.86 4.15 -25.44
C PRO A 62 5.87 5.21 -24.92
N THR A 63 6.39 6.18 -24.15
CA THR A 63 5.61 7.33 -23.68
C THR A 63 5.42 8.31 -24.83
N ASP A 64 4.46 8.00 -25.70
CA ASP A 64 4.07 8.80 -26.86
C ASP A 64 2.55 8.90 -26.91
N PHE A 65 2.03 10.08 -27.24
CA PHE A 65 0.60 10.38 -27.19
C PHE A 65 -0.23 9.42 -28.06
N GLU A 66 0.18 9.22 -29.31
CA GLU A 66 -0.52 8.37 -30.29
C GLU A 66 -0.51 6.90 -29.87
N ILE A 67 0.62 6.44 -29.33
CA ILE A 67 0.77 5.07 -28.85
C ILE A 67 -0.12 4.83 -27.62
N ILE A 68 -0.13 5.77 -26.68
CA ILE A 68 -0.97 5.70 -25.47
C ILE A 68 -2.44 5.73 -25.86
N GLN A 69 -2.86 6.65 -26.73
CA GLN A 69 -4.24 6.75 -27.22
C GLN A 69 -4.69 5.43 -27.87
N LYS A 70 -3.95 4.92 -28.86
CA LYS A 70 -4.26 3.65 -29.53
C LYS A 70 -4.31 2.48 -28.55
N ARG A 71 -3.47 2.50 -27.51
CA ARG A 71 -3.49 1.47 -26.47
C ARG A 71 -4.80 1.49 -25.69
N ILE A 72 -5.24 2.66 -25.25
CA ILE A 72 -6.47 2.84 -24.46
C ILE A 72 -7.71 2.48 -25.30
N GLU A 73 -7.77 2.92 -26.56
CA GLU A 73 -8.87 2.63 -27.49
C GLU A 73 -9.01 1.13 -27.77
N ARG A 74 -7.89 0.41 -27.93
CA ARG A 74 -7.91 -1.04 -28.15
C ARG A 74 -8.28 -1.80 -26.90
N THR A 75 -7.75 -1.40 -25.75
CA THR A 75 -7.91 -2.15 -24.50
C THR A 75 -7.72 -1.23 -23.30
N ARG A 76 -8.80 -1.07 -22.51
CA ARG A 76 -8.69 -0.44 -21.19
C ARG A 76 -7.71 -1.26 -20.35
N CYS A 77 -6.65 -0.61 -19.88
CA CYS A 77 -5.61 -1.27 -19.11
C CYS A 77 -5.13 -0.38 -17.96
N LEU A 78 -4.54 -1.03 -16.97
CA LEU A 78 -3.96 -0.35 -15.82
C LEU A 78 -2.67 0.37 -16.22
N PHE A 79 -2.55 1.61 -15.79
CA PHE A 79 -1.32 2.38 -15.85
C PHE A 79 -0.62 2.38 -14.50
N LEU A 80 0.66 2.02 -14.52
CA LEU A 80 1.56 2.18 -13.38
C LEU A 80 2.64 3.17 -13.80
N ILE A 81 2.67 4.33 -13.15
CA ILE A 81 3.52 5.45 -13.53
C ILE A 81 4.43 5.81 -12.37
N LYS A 82 5.73 5.87 -12.58
CA LYS A 82 6.70 6.22 -11.56
C LYS A 82 6.96 7.72 -11.57
N CYS A 83 6.79 8.38 -10.42
CA CYS A 83 7.30 9.73 -10.19
C CYS A 83 8.83 9.65 -10.01
N LEU A 84 9.57 10.33 -10.88
CA LEU A 84 11.04 10.28 -10.89
C LEU A 84 11.67 10.94 -9.66
N SER A 85 11.01 11.96 -9.09
CA SER A 85 11.55 12.74 -7.97
C SER A 85 11.49 12.05 -6.61
N LYS A 86 10.49 11.21 -6.35
CA LYS A 86 10.30 10.53 -5.03
C LYS A 86 10.25 9.00 -5.10
N SER A 87 10.54 8.40 -6.27
CA SER A 87 10.45 6.95 -6.50
C SER A 87 9.10 6.31 -6.09
N ILE A 88 8.05 7.11 -6.02
CA ILE A 88 6.69 6.65 -5.75
C ILE A 88 6.00 6.27 -7.06
N GLN A 89 5.13 5.28 -7.02
CA GLN A 89 4.32 4.90 -8.17
C GLN A 89 2.89 5.42 -8.01
N LEU A 90 2.29 5.83 -9.12
CA LEU A 90 0.89 6.15 -9.27
C LEU A 90 0.25 4.98 -10.02
N LYS A 91 -0.86 4.49 -9.49
CA LYS A 91 -1.68 3.46 -10.12
C LYS A 91 -3.00 4.07 -10.54
N GLY A 92 -3.39 3.84 -11.78
CA GLY A 92 -4.63 4.40 -12.29
C GLY A 92 -4.92 4.00 -13.72
N GLU A 93 -5.67 4.85 -14.39
CA GLU A 93 -6.03 4.69 -15.78
C GLU A 93 -5.82 5.98 -16.56
N MET A 94 -5.58 5.82 -17.85
CA MET A 94 -5.54 6.90 -18.81
C MET A 94 -6.82 6.86 -19.65
N ILE A 95 -7.35 8.04 -19.95
CA ILE A 95 -8.57 8.26 -20.72
C ILE A 95 -8.25 9.31 -21.78
N TYR A 96 -8.64 9.06 -23.03
CA TYR A 96 -8.57 10.06 -24.08
C TYR A 96 -9.83 10.93 -24.06
N LEU A 97 -9.65 12.25 -24.01
CA LEU A 97 -10.71 13.24 -23.97
C LEU A 97 -10.90 13.84 -25.37
N GLU A 98 -11.79 13.24 -26.17
CA GLU A 98 -12.03 13.60 -27.57
C GLU A 98 -12.34 15.10 -27.78
N GLU A 99 -13.14 15.70 -26.90
CA GLU A 99 -13.56 17.12 -27.03
C GLU A 99 -12.39 18.11 -26.93
N SER A 100 -11.35 17.74 -26.19
CA SER A 100 -10.22 18.62 -25.89
C SER A 100 -8.89 18.15 -26.47
N ASP A 101 -8.89 16.97 -27.10
CA ASP A 101 -7.70 16.32 -27.68
C ASP A 101 -6.54 16.17 -26.67
N ASN A 102 -6.90 15.72 -25.46
CA ASN A 102 -5.97 15.53 -24.36
C ASN A 102 -6.04 14.11 -23.78
N LEU A 103 -4.97 13.68 -23.12
CA LEU A 103 -4.97 12.48 -22.28
C LEU A 103 -5.13 12.89 -20.82
N LEU A 104 -6.12 12.29 -20.15
CA LEU A 104 -6.36 12.42 -18.71
C LEU A 104 -5.90 11.14 -18.02
N PHE A 105 -4.98 11.28 -17.08
CA PHE A 105 -4.69 10.24 -16.09
C PHE A 105 -5.51 10.48 -14.83
N VAL A 106 -6.20 9.46 -14.34
CA VAL A 106 -6.81 9.43 -13.01
C VAL A 106 -6.25 8.25 -12.24
N GLY A 107 -5.71 8.52 -11.06
CA GLY A 107 -5.14 7.47 -10.24
C GLY A 107 -4.84 7.93 -8.83
N VAL A 108 -4.08 7.09 -8.15
CA VAL A 108 -3.76 7.20 -6.73
C VAL A 108 -2.32 6.74 -6.50
N PRO A 109 -1.61 7.31 -5.53
CA PRO A 109 -0.29 6.80 -5.15
C PRO A 109 -0.40 5.38 -4.62
N TRP A 110 0.44 4.49 -5.16
CA TRP A 110 0.59 3.13 -4.70
C TRP A 110 1.34 3.13 -3.37
N ILE A 111 0.59 2.99 -2.29
CA ILE A 111 1.10 3.00 -0.92
C ILE A 111 0.76 1.64 -0.29
N THR A 112 1.75 1.02 0.32
CA THR A 112 1.61 -0.30 0.97
C THR A 112 1.66 -0.23 2.49
N GLU A 113 2.01 0.92 3.04
CA GLU A 113 2.22 1.14 4.47
C GLU A 113 1.89 2.60 4.85
N LEU A 114 1.35 2.82 6.05
CA LEU A 114 0.93 4.15 6.50
C LEU A 114 2.14 5.09 6.72
N GLU A 115 3.28 4.50 7.08
CA GLU A 115 4.55 5.15 7.33
C GLU A 115 5.05 5.90 6.09
N ALA A 116 4.78 5.38 4.90
CA ALA A 116 5.14 5.99 3.63
C ALA A 116 4.39 7.32 3.35
N LEU A 117 3.27 7.60 4.03
CA LEU A 117 2.53 8.87 3.88
C LEU A 117 3.31 10.08 4.41
N LYS A 118 3.99 9.92 5.55
CA LYS A 118 4.71 11.00 6.24
C LYS A 118 5.79 11.67 5.37
N PRO A 119 6.75 10.94 4.75
CA PRO A 119 7.78 11.56 3.89
C PRO A 119 7.19 12.20 2.62
N LEU A 120 5.98 11.77 2.22
CA LEU A 120 5.25 12.37 1.10
C LEU A 120 4.48 13.64 1.49
N GLY A 121 4.37 13.96 2.79
CA GLY A 121 3.54 15.06 3.28
C GLY A 121 2.04 14.82 3.07
N LEU A 122 1.65 13.54 2.94
CA LEU A 122 0.27 13.10 2.77
C LEU A 122 -0.36 12.76 4.12
N LYS A 123 -1.66 13.01 4.22
CA LYS A 123 -2.50 12.62 5.36
C LYS A 123 -3.58 11.64 4.90
N LEU A 124 -4.18 10.88 5.83
CA LEU A 124 -5.32 10.01 5.50
C LEU A 124 -6.50 10.79 4.88
N ASN A 125 -6.78 12.00 5.37
CA ASN A 125 -7.85 12.86 4.82
C ASN A 125 -7.50 13.50 3.46
N ASP A 126 -6.28 13.32 2.95
CA ASP A 126 -5.92 13.76 1.60
C ASP A 126 -6.50 12.81 0.52
N PHE A 127 -6.92 11.60 0.93
CA PHE A 127 -7.62 10.65 0.07
C PHE A 127 -9.13 10.89 0.14
N SER A 128 -9.81 10.64 -0.97
CA SER A 128 -11.27 10.77 -1.03
C SER A 128 -11.93 9.77 -0.06
N VAL A 129 -13.04 10.17 0.59
CA VAL A 129 -13.73 9.32 1.60
C VAL A 129 -14.26 8.00 1.01
N HIS A 130 -14.44 7.94 -0.31
CA HIS A 130 -14.87 6.76 -1.06
C HIS A 130 -13.70 5.94 -1.63
N ASP A 131 -12.46 6.38 -1.42
CA ASP A 131 -11.28 5.66 -1.87
C ASP A 131 -10.97 4.53 -0.88
N PRO A 132 -11.05 3.24 -1.30
CA PRO A 132 -10.84 2.11 -0.41
C PRO A 132 -9.38 1.99 0.08
N ILE A 133 -8.45 2.81 -0.41
CA ILE A 133 -7.05 2.81 0.03
C ILE A 133 -6.93 3.04 1.54
N CYS A 134 -7.72 3.94 2.12
CA CYS A 134 -7.69 4.20 3.56
C CYS A 134 -8.07 2.95 4.36
N ASP A 135 -9.17 2.29 3.97
CA ASP A 135 -9.64 1.06 4.62
C ASP A 135 -8.61 -0.06 4.44
N TYR A 136 -8.03 -0.20 3.24
CA TYR A 136 -7.01 -1.20 2.96
C TYR A 136 -5.74 -0.99 3.79
N LEU A 137 -5.24 0.24 3.90
CA LEU A 137 -4.06 0.55 4.72
C LEU A 137 -4.31 0.28 6.21
N LEU A 138 -5.50 0.58 6.71
CA LEU A 138 -5.89 0.26 8.09
C LEU A 138 -5.96 -1.26 8.32
N ILE A 139 -6.55 -2.01 7.37
CA ILE A 139 -6.58 -3.48 7.42
C ILE A 139 -5.17 -4.06 7.42
N LEU A 140 -4.28 -3.55 6.56
CA LEU A 140 -2.88 -3.97 6.52
C LEU A 140 -2.16 -3.70 7.85
N GLN A 141 -2.34 -2.51 8.43
CA GLN A 141 -1.75 -2.18 9.72
C GLN A 141 -2.24 -3.13 10.82
N ASN A 142 -3.55 -3.38 10.89
CA ASN A 142 -4.12 -4.32 11.86
C ASN A 142 -3.55 -5.72 11.68
N LYS A 143 -3.36 -6.17 10.44
CA LYS A 143 -2.74 -7.46 10.14
C LYS A 143 -1.29 -7.52 10.58
N VAL A 144 -0.51 -6.46 10.35
CA VAL A 144 0.89 -6.36 10.82
C VAL A 144 0.95 -6.43 12.35
N THR A 145 0.10 -5.67 13.05
CA THR A 145 0.02 -5.72 14.52
C THR A 145 -0.34 -7.12 15.03
N LEU A 146 -1.36 -7.75 14.44
CA LEU A 146 -1.78 -9.10 14.83
C LEU A 146 -0.68 -10.15 14.60
N LEU A 147 0.07 -10.05 13.50
CA LEU A 147 1.20 -10.94 13.24
C LEU A 147 2.30 -10.77 14.28
N ASN A 148 2.63 -9.53 14.66
CA ASN A 148 3.61 -9.27 15.71
C ASN A 148 3.17 -9.84 17.07
N GLU A 149 1.89 -9.68 17.44
CA GLU A 149 1.33 -10.26 18.67
C GLU A 149 1.35 -11.80 18.65
N LEU A 150 1.04 -12.41 17.49
CA LEU A 150 1.11 -13.85 17.31
C LEU A 150 2.54 -14.38 17.47
N GLU A 151 3.52 -13.71 16.88
CA GLU A 151 4.94 -14.05 17.04
C GLU A 151 5.41 -13.96 18.49
N GLN A 152 5.00 -12.93 19.22
CA GLN A 152 5.31 -12.80 20.65
C GLN A 152 4.66 -13.91 21.47
N THR A 153 3.39 -14.23 21.19
CA THR A 153 2.67 -15.29 21.88
C THR A 153 3.32 -16.66 21.63
N ASN A 154 3.74 -16.95 20.40
CA ASN A 154 4.47 -18.18 20.07
C ASN A 154 5.79 -18.28 20.85
N LYS A 155 6.58 -17.20 20.95
CA LYS A 155 7.81 -17.21 21.76
C LYS A 155 7.55 -17.48 23.25
N ILE A 156 6.47 -16.92 23.79
CA ILE A 156 6.06 -17.19 25.18
C ILE A 156 5.65 -18.66 25.34
N LEU A 157 4.88 -19.21 24.39
CA LEU A 157 4.48 -20.62 24.41
C LEU A 157 5.69 -21.55 24.35
N GLU A 158 6.67 -21.29 23.49
CA GLU A 158 7.92 -22.05 23.41
C GLU A 158 8.68 -22.02 24.74
N THR A 159 8.77 -20.85 25.37
CA THR A 159 9.41 -20.70 26.68
C THR A 159 8.68 -21.49 27.77
N LYS A 160 7.34 -21.42 27.78
CA LYS A 160 6.49 -22.14 28.75
C LYS A 160 6.57 -23.66 28.58
N LEU A 161 6.65 -24.14 27.33
CA LEU A 161 6.86 -25.56 27.05
C LEU A 161 8.20 -26.04 27.59
N GLU A 162 9.26 -25.25 27.44
CA GLU A 162 10.58 -25.60 27.96
C GLU A 162 10.62 -25.58 29.50
N GLU A 163 10.01 -24.57 30.14
CA GLU A 163 9.84 -24.53 31.60
C GLU A 163 9.09 -25.76 32.13
N LEU A 164 7.99 -26.15 31.46
CA LEU A 164 7.21 -27.32 31.84
C LEU A 164 8.01 -28.61 31.70
N ARG A 165 8.79 -28.75 30.61
CA ARG A 165 9.67 -29.90 30.38
C ARG A 165 10.76 -30.03 31.45
N ILE A 166 11.34 -28.90 31.87
CA ILE A 166 12.33 -28.87 32.96
C ILE A 166 11.67 -29.24 34.28
N ALA A 167 10.49 -28.68 34.58
CA ALA A 167 9.74 -29.00 35.79
C ALA A 167 9.36 -30.49 35.86
N GLU A 168 8.87 -31.07 34.76
CA GLU A 168 8.56 -32.51 34.67
C GLU A 168 9.79 -33.36 34.97
N LYS A 169 10.94 -33.05 34.34
CA LYS A 169 12.20 -33.75 34.59
C LYS A 169 12.63 -33.66 36.05
N ASN A 170 12.47 -32.48 36.66
CA ASN A 170 12.81 -32.26 38.08
C ASN A 170 11.89 -33.08 39.00
N TYR A 171 10.57 -33.06 38.77
CA TYR A 171 9.61 -33.86 39.54
C TYR A 171 9.90 -35.35 39.45
N ARG A 172 10.18 -35.85 38.24
CA ARG A 172 10.54 -37.24 38.02
C ARG A 172 11.81 -37.62 38.78
N GLY A 173 12.85 -36.77 38.74
CA GLY A 173 14.08 -37.00 39.50
C GLY A 173 13.86 -37.02 41.02
N ILE A 174 13.01 -36.12 41.56
CA ILE A 174 12.66 -36.12 42.99
C ILE A 174 11.95 -37.43 43.36
N PHE A 175 10.99 -37.88 42.55
CA PHE A 175 10.25 -39.12 42.80
C PHE A 175 11.15 -40.36 42.76
N GLU A 176 12.01 -40.47 41.74
CA GLU A 176 12.98 -41.57 41.62
C GLU A 176 13.94 -41.61 42.83
N ASN A 177 14.51 -40.47 43.23
CA ASN A 177 15.40 -40.38 44.40
C ASN A 177 14.68 -40.69 45.73
N ALA A 178 13.42 -40.28 45.89
CA ALA A 178 12.64 -40.56 47.10
C ALA A 178 12.33 -42.05 47.24
N LEU A 179 12.03 -42.75 46.14
CA LEU A 179 11.85 -44.21 46.13
C LEU A 179 13.12 -44.94 46.55
N GLU A 180 14.29 -44.53 46.04
CA GLU A 180 15.57 -45.11 46.45
C GLU A 180 15.85 -44.92 47.95
N GLY A 181 15.56 -43.73 48.49
CA GLY A 181 15.71 -43.45 49.93
C GLY A 181 14.77 -44.30 50.81
N ILE A 182 13.54 -44.55 50.35
CA ILE A 182 12.57 -45.41 51.06
C ILE A 182 13.02 -46.89 51.05
N PHE A 183 13.57 -47.37 49.94
CA PHE A 183 14.12 -48.74 49.85
C PHE A 183 15.37 -48.95 50.72
N GLN A 184 16.17 -47.91 50.95
CA GLN A 184 17.33 -47.99 51.84
C GLN A 184 16.97 -47.90 53.33
N ALA A 185 15.82 -47.32 53.69
CA ALA A 185 15.40 -47.14 55.08
C ALA A 185 14.85 -48.42 55.75
N THR A 186 14.50 -49.48 55.02
CA THR A 186 14.23 -50.82 55.59
C THR A 186 14.31 -51.92 54.51
N PRO A 187 15.17 -52.94 54.69
CA PRO A 187 14.78 -54.12 55.48
C PRO A 187 15.83 -54.65 56.48
N ASP A 188 16.70 -53.80 57.04
CA ASP A 188 17.47 -54.19 58.24
C ASP A 188 17.62 -53.02 59.24
N GLY A 189 16.51 -52.33 59.48
CA GLY A 189 16.44 -51.13 60.30
C GLY A 189 16.95 -51.31 61.73
N ARG A 190 17.89 -50.44 62.13
CA ARG A 190 18.13 -50.07 63.53
C ARG A 190 18.47 -48.58 63.59
N PHE A 191 17.80 -47.91 64.54
CA PHE A 191 17.84 -46.47 64.81
C PHE A 191 19.23 -45.99 65.23
#